data_AF-A0A2X3K5T5-F1
#
_entry.id   AF-A0A2X3K5T5-F1
#
_cell.length_a   1.000
_cell.length_b   1.000
_cell.length_c   1.000
_cell.angle_alpha   90.00
_cell.angle_beta   90.00
_cell.angle_gamma   90.00
#
_symmetry.space_group_name_H-M   'P 1'
#
loop_
_entity.id
_entity.type
_entity.pdbx_description
1 polymer ?
#
loop_
_entity_poly.entity_id
_entity_poly.type
_entity_poly.pdbx_seq_one_letter_code
_entity_poly.pdbx_strand_id
1 'polypeptide(L)'
;MLCTCLVNEHDVRISTVEHLNAALAGLGIDNIVIEVNAPEIPIMDGSAAPFVYLLLDAGIDELNCAKKFVRIKRDCSCRRWR
;
A
#
# COMPACT_ATOMS: atom_id res chain seq x y z
N MET A 1 9.27 13.52 -9.72
CA MET A 1 8.90 12.43 -8.80
C MET A 1 8.56 11.23 -9.66
N LEU A 2 9.26 10.11 -9.49
CA LEU A 2 9.17 8.92 -10.35
C LEU A 2 8.34 7.79 -9.72
N CYS A 3 7.92 7.95 -8.47
CA CYS A 3 7.17 6.98 -7.67
C CYS A 3 6.02 7.68 -6.90
N THR A 4 5.20 6.90 -6.18
CA THR A 4 4.18 7.44 -5.27
C THR A 4 4.77 7.67 -3.88
N CYS A 5 4.38 8.77 -3.21
CA CYS A 5 4.81 9.06 -1.85
C CYS A 5 3.65 9.46 -0.94
N LEU A 6 3.80 9.20 0.36
CA LEU A 6 2.95 9.77 1.40
C LEU A 6 3.69 10.92 2.08
N VAL A 7 2.96 11.96 2.47
CA VAL A 7 3.50 13.17 3.09
C VAL A 7 2.65 13.51 4.31
N ASN A 8 3.28 13.92 5.41
CA ASN A 8 2.58 14.39 6.61
C ASN A 8 2.45 15.93 6.65
N GLU A 9 1.82 16.46 7.71
CA GLU A 9 1.62 17.90 7.90
C GLU A 9 2.93 18.71 8.04
N HIS A 10 4.05 18.04 8.30
CA HIS A 10 5.38 18.63 8.44
C HIS A 10 6.26 18.41 7.18
N ASP A 11 5.66 18.07 6.04
CA ASP A 11 6.35 17.81 4.77
C ASP A 11 7.35 16.63 4.79
N VAL A 12 7.33 15.79 5.84
CA VAL A 12 8.13 14.56 5.92
C VAL A 12 7.50 13.52 4.99
N ARG A 13 8.36 12.86 4.20
CA ARG A 13 7.91 11.98 3.12
C ARG A 13 8.43 10.57 3.29
N ILE A 14 7.59 9.62 2.89
CA ILE A 14 7.99 8.24 2.61
C ILE A 14 7.67 7.91 1.16
N SER A 15 8.66 7.40 0.43
CA SER A 15 8.59 7.18 -1.02
C SER A 15 8.50 5.69 -1.39
N THR A 16 8.09 5.40 -2.62
CA THR A 16 8.08 4.04 -3.21
C THR A 16 7.10 3.10 -2.51
N VAL A 17 5.95 3.64 -2.08
CA VAL A 17 4.94 2.87 -1.33
C VAL A 17 4.05 1.99 -2.21
N GLU A 18 4.05 2.20 -3.52
CA GLU A 18 3.08 1.62 -4.46
C GLU A 18 3.12 0.09 -4.56
N HIS A 19 4.31 -0.53 -4.60
CA HIS A 19 4.44 -1.99 -4.76
C HIS A 19 4.07 -2.73 -3.47
N LEU A 20 4.49 -2.21 -2.32
CA LEU A 20 4.07 -2.73 -1.03
C LEU A 20 2.55 -2.60 -0.87
N ASN A 21 1.98 -1.44 -1.23
CA ASN A 21 0.54 -1.23 -1.15
C ASN A 21 -0.25 -2.18 -2.08
N ALA A 22 0.31 -2.52 -3.25
CA ALA A 22 -0.27 -3.53 -4.13
C ALA A 22 -0.26 -4.94 -3.50
N ALA A 23 0.81 -5.32 -2.80
CA ALA A 23 0.88 -6.59 -2.08
C ALA A 23 -0.16 -6.66 -0.95
N LEU A 24 -0.30 -5.59 -0.16
CA LEU A 24 -1.30 -5.50 0.91
C LEU A 24 -2.73 -5.62 0.36
N ALA A 25 -3.03 -4.90 -0.74
CA ALA A 25 -4.33 -4.98 -1.41
C ALA A 25 -4.60 -6.37 -1.99
N GLY A 26 -3.59 -7.04 -2.55
CA GLY A 26 -3.69 -8.38 -3.12
C GLY A 26 -3.96 -9.46 -2.07
N LEU A 27 -3.35 -9.35 -0.89
CA LEU A 27 -3.58 -10.27 0.24
C LEU A 27 -4.78 -9.89 1.12
N GLY A 28 -5.35 -8.70 0.90
CA GLY A 28 -6.50 -8.22 1.67
C GLY A 28 -6.17 -7.86 3.12
N ILE A 29 -4.96 -7.37 3.39
CA ILE A 29 -4.56 -6.93 4.73
C ILE A 29 -5.15 -5.54 5.00
N ASP A 30 -5.91 -5.42 6.11
CA ASP A 30 -6.60 -4.17 6.46
C ASP A 30 -5.84 -3.29 7.46
N ASN A 31 -5.16 -3.90 8.43
CA ASN A 31 -4.48 -3.19 9.51
C ASN A 31 -3.04 -3.71 9.61
N ILE A 32 -2.06 -2.82 9.45
CA ILE A 32 -0.64 -3.15 9.57
C ILE A 32 0.16 -1.89 9.94
N VAL A 33 1.25 -2.06 10.67
CA VAL A 33 2.26 -1.03 10.89
C VAL A 33 3.52 -1.42 10.11
N ILE A 34 4.02 -0.51 9.29
CA ILE A 34 5.22 -0.71 8.46
C ILE A 34 6.27 0.29 8.93
N GLU A 35 7.41 -0.23 9.39
CA GLU A 35 8.52 0.56 9.86
C GLU A 35 9.71 0.41 8.91
N VAL A 36 10.36 1.53 8.60
CA VAL A 36 11.58 1.58 7.80
C VAL A 36 12.55 2.57 8.41
N ASN A 37 13.84 2.23 8.38
CA ASN A 37 14.92 3.09 8.87
C ASN A 37 15.45 4.04 7.78
N ALA A 38 14.66 4.28 6.73
CA ALA A 38 15.02 5.04 5.54
C ALA A 38 13.82 5.85 5.04
N PRO A 39 14.03 6.92 4.23
CA PRO A 39 12.94 7.75 3.68
C PRO A 39 12.13 7.07 2.56
N GLU A 40 12.38 5.78 2.29
CA GLU A 40 11.71 5.02 1.23
C GLU A 40 11.55 3.54 1.61
N ILE A 41 10.53 2.92 1.01
CA ILE A 41 10.36 1.47 1.04
C ILE A 41 11.39 0.85 0.09
N PRO A 42 12.05 -0.27 0.46
CA PRO A 42 13.00 -0.94 -0.41
C PRO A 42 12.34 -1.37 -1.71
N ILE A 43 12.99 -1.11 -2.85
CA ILE A 43 12.43 -1.46 -4.16
C ILE A 43 12.39 -2.98 -4.41
N MET A 44 13.12 -3.76 -3.61
CA MET A 44 13.27 -5.21 -3.76
C MET A 44 13.74 -5.58 -5.18
N ASP A 45 12.93 -6.34 -5.92
CA ASP A 45 13.16 -6.70 -7.32
C ASP A 45 12.37 -5.83 -8.32
N GLY A 46 11.71 -4.77 -7.84
CA GLY A 46 10.83 -3.92 -8.62
C GLY A 46 9.40 -4.45 -8.76
N SER A 47 9.06 -5.58 -8.15
CA SER A 47 7.72 -6.16 -8.13
C SER A 47 7.11 -6.18 -6.72
N ALA A 48 5.87 -6.65 -6.61
CA ALA A 48 5.21 -6.90 -5.33
C ALA A 48 5.50 -8.31 -4.75
N ALA A 49 6.09 -9.21 -5.53
CA ALA A 49 6.24 -10.63 -5.14
C ALA A 49 7.09 -10.84 -3.87
N PRO A 50 8.22 -10.11 -3.66
CA PRO A 50 8.99 -10.24 -2.42
C PRO A 50 8.18 -9.86 -1.18
N PHE A 51 7.31 -8.85 -1.28
CA PHE A 51 6.43 -8.45 -0.17
C PHE A 51 5.35 -9.48 0.11
N VAL A 52 4.74 -10.06 -0.94
CA VAL A 52 3.75 -11.14 -0.77
C VAL A 52 4.35 -12.32 0.00
N TYR A 53 5.58 -12.72 -0.34
CA TYR A 53 6.27 -13.79 0.37
C TYR A 53 6.47 -13.46 1.86
N LEU A 54 6.98 -12.26 2.18
CA LEU A 54 7.18 -11.82 3.57
C LEU A 54 5.88 -11.74 4.36
N LEU A 55 4.79 -11.29 3.74
CA LEU A 55 3.49 -11.18 4.39
C LEU A 55 2.85 -12.55 4.64
N LEU A 56 3.04 -13.51 3.73
CA LEU A 56 2.58 -14.89 3.94
C LEU A 56 3.38 -15.59 5.04
N ASP A 57 4.69 -15.32 5.14
CA ASP A 57 5.55 -15.85 6.21
C ASP A 57 5.16 -15.28 7.58
N ALA A 58 4.82 -13.99 7.66
CA ALA A 58 4.33 -13.35 8.88
C ALA A 58 2.95 -13.88 9.33
N GLY A 59 2.17 -14.44 8.40
CA GLY A 59 0.81 -14.92 8.64
C GLY A 59 -0.24 -13.80 8.67
N ILE A 60 -1.51 -14.21 8.65
CA ILE A 60 -2.67 -13.31 8.66
C ILE A 60 -3.55 -13.69 9.85
N ASP A 61 -3.92 -12.68 10.64
CA ASP A 61 -4.83 -12.85 11.78
C ASP A 61 -6.20 -12.20 11.50
N GLU A 62 -7.27 -12.94 11.77
CA GLU A 62 -8.63 -12.47 11.58
C GLU A 62 -9.14 -11.76 12.83
N LEU A 63 -9.39 -10.46 12.71
CA LEU A 63 -9.94 -9.67 13.80
C LEU A 63 -11.47 -9.81 13.86
N ASN A 64 -12.03 -9.77 15.07
CA ASN A 64 -13.47 -9.79 15.32
C ASN A 64 -14.15 -8.44 14.97
N CYS A 65 -14.04 -8.03 13.70
CA CYS A 65 -14.64 -6.82 13.16
C CYS A 65 -14.94 -7.02 11.68
N ALA A 66 -16.10 -6.53 11.22
CA ALA A 66 -16.47 -6.65 9.82
C ALA A 66 -15.60 -5.74 8.93
N LYS A 67 -14.98 -6.34 7.90
CA LYS A 67 -14.23 -5.61 6.87
C LYS A 67 -15.15 -4.67 6.09
N LYS A 68 -14.72 -3.41 5.94
CA LYS A 68 -15.46 -2.38 5.22
C LYS A 68 -14.99 -2.30 3.77
N PHE A 69 -15.93 -2.37 2.84
CA PHE A 69 -15.65 -2.28 1.40
C PHE A 69 -16.23 -0.98 0.81
N VAL A 70 -15.48 -0.38 -0.11
CA VAL A 70 -15.95 0.77 -0.89
C VAL A 70 -16.70 0.27 -2.12
N ARG A 71 -18.02 0.47 -2.15
CA ARG A 71 -18.87 0.11 -3.30
C ARG A 71 -19.10 1.30 -4.21
N ILE A 72 -18.68 1.21 -5.46
CA ILE A 72 -18.96 2.22 -6.49
C ILE A 72 -20.45 2.16 -6.86
N LYS A 73 -21.19 3.25 -6.63
CA LYS A 73 -22.66 3.32 -6.85
C LYS A 73 -23.04 4.00 -8.18
N ARG A 74 -22.12 4.74 -8.77
CA ARG A 74 -22.30 5.54 -9.99
C ARG A 74 -20.99 5.52 -10.77
N ASP A 75 -21.08 5.63 -12.09
CA ASP A 75 -19.90 5.76 -12.94
C ASP A 75 -19.09 7.02 -12.62
N CYS A 76 -17.78 6.85 -12.53
CA CYS A 76 -16.81 7.92 -12.29
C CYS A 76 -15.72 7.83 -13.35
N SER A 77 -15.39 8.96 -14.00
CA SER A 77 -14.26 9.03 -14.93
C SER A 77 -13.42 10.28 -14.66
N CYS A 78 -12.11 10.16 -14.82
CA CYS A 78 -11.17 11.28 -14.71
C CYS A 78 -10.46 11.45 -16.05
N ARG A 79 -10.32 12.69 -16.51
CA ARG A 79 -9.61 13.03 -17.76
C ARG A 79 -8.50 14.01 -17.45
N ARG A 80 -7.32 13.77 -18.01
CA ARG A 80 -6.20 14.72 -17.97
C ARG A 80 -6.40 15.75 -19.09
N TRP A 81 -6.60 17.00 -18.73
CA TRP A 81 -6.59 18.10 -19.69
C TRP A 81 -5.17 18.28 -20.23
N ARG A 82 -5.06 18.51 -21.54
CA ARG A 82 -3.80 18.64 -22.26
C ARG A 82 -3.44 20.11 -22.43
#